data_AF-A0AAJ2B4Q5-F1
#
_entry.id   AF-A0AAJ2B4Q5-F1
#
_cell.length_a   1.000
_cell.length_b   1.000
_cell.length_c   1.000
_cell.angle_alpha   90.00
_cell.angle_beta   90.00
_cell.angle_gamma   90.00
#
_symmetry.space_group_name_H-M   'P 1'
#
loop_
_entity.id
_entity.type
_entity.pdbx_description
1 polymer ?
#
loop_
_entity_poly.entity_id
_entity_poly.type
_entity_poly.pdbx_seq_one_letter_code
_entity_poly.pdbx_strand_id
1 'polypeptide(L)'
;MLTFLVISHLATRFATGRWMSTENTVECSVYWSKATQRDEDVVCRVMLASRALPIAAAFEAETGVTLNGSALASIFDSNLRLDFTSAETRAIHNRCLKSLLAGK
;
A
#
# COMPACT_ATOMS: atom_id res chain seq x y z
N MET A 1 3.08 -3.03 -6.73
CA MET A 1 3.80 -2.07 -5.88
C MET A 1 2.85 -1.07 -5.19
N LEU A 2 2.02 -0.31 -5.93
CA LEU A 2 1.13 0.69 -5.31
C LEU A 2 0.28 0.16 -4.14
N THR A 3 -0.37 -0.99 -4.32
CA THR A 3 -1.16 -1.64 -3.26
C THR A 3 -0.36 -1.94 -2.00
N PHE A 4 0.87 -2.45 -2.16
CA PHE A 4 1.76 -2.70 -1.03
C PHE A 4 2.07 -1.40 -0.27
N LEU A 5 2.43 -0.33 -0.98
CA LEU A 5 2.74 0.95 -0.34
C LEU A 5 1.53 1.57 0.38
N VAL A 6 0.33 1.48 -0.21
CA VAL A 6 -0.91 1.92 0.44
C VAL A 6 -1.15 1.15 1.73
N ILE A 7 -0.97 -0.17 1.71
CA ILE A 7 -1.09 -1.03 2.90
C ILE A 7 -0.04 -0.65 3.95
N SER A 8 1.22 -0.42 3.54
CA SER A 8 2.27 0.02 4.46
C SER A 8 1.92 1.36 5.14
N HIS A 9 1.35 2.32 4.39
CA HIS A 9 0.89 3.59 4.96
C HIS A 9 -0.23 3.37 6.00
N LEU A 10 -1.22 2.54 5.69
CA LEU A 10 -2.32 2.23 6.59
C LEU A 10 -1.83 1.45 7.84
N ALA A 11 -0.88 0.54 7.68
CA ALA A 11 -0.27 -0.20 8.77
C ALA A 11 0.52 0.71 9.71
N THR A 12 1.33 1.63 9.17
CA THR A 12 2.05 2.64 9.97
C THR A 12 1.09 3.58 10.68
N ARG A 13 0.03 4.00 9.99
CA ARG A 13 -1.03 4.85 10.55
C ARG A 13 -1.73 4.18 11.73
N PHE A 14 -2.05 2.90 11.60
CA PHE A 14 -2.60 2.11 12.69
C PHE A 14 -1.62 1.96 13.86
N ALA A 15 -0.36 1.62 13.60
CA ALA A 15 0.63 1.33 14.63
C ALA A 15 1.12 2.57 15.39
N THR A 16 1.25 3.71 14.71
CA THR A 16 1.92 4.91 15.26
C THR A 16 1.03 6.14 15.33
N GLY A 17 -0.17 6.09 14.75
CA GLY A 17 -1.01 7.27 14.56
C GLY A 17 -0.43 8.26 13.53
N ARG A 18 0.65 7.93 12.81
CA ARG A 18 1.27 8.80 11.79
C ARG A 18 1.38 8.08 10.45
N TRP A 19 1.42 8.84 9.37
CA TRP A 19 1.75 8.30 8.06
C TRP A 19 3.26 8.01 7.96
N MET A 20 3.66 7.07 7.09
CA MET A 20 5.07 6.89 6.75
C MET A 20 5.68 8.21 6.27
N SER A 21 6.92 8.49 6.69
CA SER A 21 7.71 9.57 6.11
C SER A 21 8.10 9.26 4.67
N THR A 22 8.56 10.27 3.94
CA THR A 22 9.05 10.10 2.57
C THR A 22 10.17 9.08 2.49
N GLU A 23 11.10 9.10 3.45
CA GLU A 23 12.24 8.17 3.54
C GLU A 23 11.74 6.73 3.65
N ASN A 24 10.83 6.47 4.59
CA ASN A 24 10.24 5.14 4.78
C ASN A 24 9.47 4.68 3.53
N THR A 25 8.73 5.59 2.86
CA THR A 25 8.03 5.25 1.61
C THR A 25 9.02 4.86 0.51
N VAL A 26 10.14 5.58 0.37
CA VAL A 26 11.20 5.25 -0.59
C VAL A 26 11.84 3.90 -0.24
N GLU A 27 12.20 3.66 1.02
CA GLU A 27 12.77 2.39 1.48
C GLU A 27 11.84 1.20 1.21
N CYS A 28 10.55 1.33 1.54
CA CYS A 28 9.54 0.31 1.24
C CYS A 28 9.41 0.05 -0.27
N SER A 29 9.51 1.07 -1.11
CA SER A 29 9.44 0.90 -2.57
C SER A 29 10.64 0.12 -3.11
N VAL A 30 11.85 0.40 -2.61
CA VAL A 30 13.07 -0.32 -2.96
C VAL A 30 13.01 -1.76 -2.46
N TYR A 31 12.55 -1.97 -1.22
CA TYR A 31 12.36 -3.30 -0.65
C TYR A 31 11.41 -4.14 -1.51
N TRP A 32 10.25 -3.59 -1.90
CA TRP A 32 9.30 -4.29 -2.76
C TRP A 32 9.89 -4.64 -4.13
N SER A 33 10.60 -3.70 -4.77
CA SER A 33 11.25 -3.94 -6.06
C SER A 33 12.25 -5.10 -5.99
N LYS A 34 13.08 -5.13 -4.93
CA LYS A 34 14.03 -6.22 -4.68
C LYS A 34 13.33 -7.56 -4.41
N ALA A 35 12.30 -7.56 -3.55
CA ALA A 35 11.57 -8.76 -3.16
C ALA A 35 10.79 -9.39 -4.34
N THR A 36 10.34 -8.57 -5.29
CA THR A 36 9.62 -9.05 -6.48
C THR A 36 10.54 -9.35 -7.67
N GLN A 37 11.86 -9.16 -7.52
CA GLN A 37 12.86 -9.29 -8.59
C GLN A 37 12.47 -8.51 -9.86
N ARG A 38 11.75 -7.40 -9.68
CA ARG A 38 11.33 -6.53 -10.77
C ARG A 38 12.26 -5.34 -10.85
N ASP A 39 12.89 -5.19 -12.00
CA ASP A 39 13.61 -3.97 -12.36
C ASP A 39 12.62 -2.96 -12.95
N GLU A 40 11.78 -2.38 -12.09
CA GLU A 40 10.91 -1.29 -12.48
C GLU A 40 11.74 -0.01 -12.67
N ASP A 41 11.45 0.75 -13.72
CA ASP A 41 12.05 2.08 -13.93
C ASP A 41 11.89 2.94 -12.66
N VAL A 42 12.97 3.61 -12.26
CA VAL A 42 13.02 4.53 -11.11
C VAL A 42 11.88 5.55 -11.20
N VAL A 43 11.60 6.09 -12.39
CA VAL A 43 10.54 7.08 -12.58
C VAL A 43 9.17 6.48 -12.26
N CYS A 44 8.89 5.27 -12.76
CA CYS A 44 7.66 4.55 -12.45
C CYS A 44 7.54 4.31 -10.94
N ARG A 45 8.64 3.92 -10.28
CA ARG A 45 8.64 3.69 -8.83
C ARG A 45 8.31 4.95 -8.04
N VAL A 46 8.94 6.06 -8.36
CA VAL A 46 8.69 7.36 -7.72
C VAL A 46 7.25 7.81 -7.95
N MET A 47 6.72 7.67 -9.17
CA MET A 47 5.33 8.01 -9.48
C MET A 47 4.32 7.19 -8.69
N LEU A 48 4.56 5.88 -8.51
CA LEU A 48 3.67 5.04 -7.71
C LEU A 48 3.80 5.35 -6.21
N ALA A 49 5.02 5.62 -5.72
CA ALA A 49 5.26 5.99 -4.33
C ALA A 49 4.57 7.30 -3.94
N SER A 50 4.64 8.33 -4.78
CA SER A 50 4.00 9.63 -4.51
C SER A 50 2.47 9.55 -4.47
N ARG A 51 1.86 8.57 -5.15
CA ARG A 51 0.40 8.36 -5.17
C ARG A 51 -0.11 7.49 -4.02
N ALA A 52 0.77 6.79 -3.30
CA ALA A 52 0.37 5.85 -2.26
C ALA A 52 -0.30 6.54 -1.06
N LEU A 53 0.31 7.59 -0.53
CA LEU A 53 -0.23 8.32 0.62
C LEU A 53 -1.62 8.95 0.35
N PRO A 54 -1.84 9.70 -0.74
CA PRO A 54 -3.17 10.25 -1.04
C PRO A 54 -4.26 9.18 -1.13
N ILE A 55 -3.95 8.01 -1.71
CA ILE A 55 -4.91 6.90 -1.81
C ILE A 55 -5.20 6.29 -0.44
N ALA A 56 -4.16 6.09 0.39
CA ALA A 56 -4.31 5.58 1.75
C ALA A 56 -5.16 6.51 2.63
N ALA A 57 -4.88 7.82 2.58
CA ALA A 57 -5.64 8.82 3.32
C ALA A 57 -7.11 8.89 2.87
N ALA A 58 -7.38 8.84 1.56
CA ALA A 58 -8.74 8.79 1.04
C ALA A 58 -9.47 7.51 1.47
N PHE A 59 -8.78 6.36 1.47
CA PHE A 59 -9.34 5.09 1.92
C PHE A 59 -9.72 5.13 3.41
N GLU A 60 -8.83 5.64 4.28
CA GLU A 60 -9.11 5.81 5.71
C GLU A 60 -10.31 6.75 5.94
N ALA A 61 -10.36 7.88 5.22
CA ALA A 61 -11.45 8.85 5.34
C ALA A 61 -12.81 8.33 4.86
N GLU A 62 -12.86 7.57 3.76
CA GLU A 62 -14.10 7.04 3.19
C GLU A 62 -14.66 5.86 3.97
N THR A 63 -13.79 4.98 4.47
CA THR A 63 -14.23 3.77 5.17
C THR A 63 -14.43 4.00 6.66
N GLY A 64 -13.80 5.02 7.25
CA GLY A 64 -13.74 5.22 8.70
C GLY A 64 -13.01 4.09 9.43
N VAL A 65 -12.42 3.14 8.70
CA VAL A 65 -11.73 1.98 9.25
C VAL A 65 -10.24 2.25 9.18
N THR A 66 -9.65 2.59 10.34
CA THR A 66 -8.25 2.26 10.60
C THR A 66 -8.12 0.74 10.54
N LEU A 67 -7.26 0.20 9.67
CA LEU A 67 -6.96 -1.24 9.62
C LEU A 67 -6.75 -1.75 11.05
N ASN A 68 -7.67 -2.54 11.58
CA ASN A 68 -7.50 -3.14 12.90
C ASN A 68 -6.49 -4.31 12.81
N GLY A 69 -5.94 -4.75 13.94
CA GLY A 69 -4.90 -5.78 13.94
C GLY A 69 -5.29 -7.07 13.21
N SER A 70 -6.57 -7.47 13.26
CA SER A 70 -7.10 -8.62 12.52
C SER A 70 -7.17 -8.39 11.01
N ALA A 71 -7.59 -7.19 10.56
CA ALA A 71 -7.61 -6.84 9.14
C ALA A 71 -6.19 -6.67 8.57
N LEU A 72 -5.25 -6.21 9.38
CA LEU A 72 -3.84 -6.15 8.98
C LEU A 72 -3.23 -7.56 8.87
N ALA A 73 -3.58 -8.45 9.79
CA ALA A 73 -3.14 -9.85 9.74
C ALA A 73 -3.71 -10.60 8.53
N SER A 74 -4.95 -10.32 8.11
CA SER A 74 -5.55 -10.96 6.92
C SER A 74 -4.97 -10.45 5.59
N ILE A 75 -4.27 -9.31 5.60
CA ILE A 75 -3.67 -8.74 4.40
C ILE A 75 -2.42 -9.50 3.94
N PHE A 76 -1.73 -10.17 4.85
CA PHE A 76 -0.50 -10.89 4.56
C PHE A 76 -0.69 -12.40 4.67
N ASP A 77 -0.13 -13.14 3.71
CA ASP A 77 -0.05 -14.60 3.79
C ASP A 77 1.04 -15.04 4.78
N SER A 78 1.17 -16.35 5.01
CA SER A 78 2.20 -16.93 5.89
C SER A 78 3.64 -16.62 5.46
N ASN A 79 3.84 -16.14 4.23
CA ASN A 79 5.13 -15.74 3.67
C ASN A 79 5.31 -14.21 3.65
N LEU A 80 4.44 -13.46 4.34
CA LEU A 80 4.43 -11.99 4.38
C LEU A 80 4.23 -11.33 3.01
N ARG A 81 3.60 -12.04 2.07
CA ARG A 81 3.17 -11.51 0.77
C ARG A 81 1.73 -11.03 0.89
N LEU A 82 1.31 -10.14 -0.01
CA LEU A 82 -0.08 -9.72 -0.05
C LEU A 82 -1.00 -10.92 -0.35
N ASP A 83 -1.92 -11.21 0.57
CA ASP A 83 -2.92 -12.26 0.42
C ASP A 83 -4.14 -11.73 -0.34
N PHE A 84 -4.24 -12.08 -1.62
CA PHE A 84 -5.37 -11.70 -2.46
C PHE A 84 -6.64 -12.55 -2.24
N THR A 85 -6.58 -13.55 -1.36
CA THR A 85 -7.78 -14.27 -0.90
C THR A 85 -8.59 -13.43 0.09
N SER A 86 -7.93 -12.54 0.85
CA SER A 86 -8.58 -11.54 1.71
C SER A 86 -9.40 -10.52 0.90
N ALA A 87 -10.61 -10.25 1.40
CA ALA A 87 -11.49 -9.24 0.84
C ALA A 87 -10.89 -7.83 0.98
N GLU A 88 -10.19 -7.56 2.07
CA GLU A 88 -9.52 -6.30 2.38
C GLU A 88 -8.40 -6.02 1.38
N THR A 89 -7.52 -6.99 1.14
CA THR A 89 -6.45 -6.85 0.14
C THR A 89 -7.00 -6.57 -1.24
N ARG A 90 -8.07 -7.28 -1.65
CA ARG A 90 -8.73 -7.04 -2.95
C ARG A 90 -9.39 -5.67 -3.02
N ALA A 91 -10.02 -5.21 -1.95
CA ALA A 91 -10.64 -3.88 -1.91
C ALA A 91 -9.60 -2.78 -2.11
N ILE A 92 -8.48 -2.84 -1.37
CA ILE A 92 -7.37 -1.89 -1.49
C ILE A 92 -6.73 -1.98 -2.88
N HIS A 93 -6.50 -3.19 -3.39
CA HIS A 93 -5.97 -3.40 -4.74
C HIS A 93 -6.87 -2.78 -5.81
N ASN A 94 -8.18 -3.03 -5.75
CA ASN A 94 -9.14 -2.47 -6.71
C ASN A 94 -9.19 -0.94 -6.64
N ARG A 95 -9.02 -0.34 -5.45
CA ARG A 95 -8.92 1.12 -5.30
C ARG A 95 -7.66 1.66 -5.95
N CYS A 96 -6.51 1.00 -5.73
CA CYS A 96 -5.26 1.34 -6.38
C CYS A 96 -5.39 1.26 -7.91
N LEU A 97 -5.98 0.18 -8.43
CA LEU A 97 -6.20 -0.01 -9.85
C LEU A 97 -7.09 1.08 -10.45
N LYS A 98 -8.22 1.40 -9.81
CA LYS A 98 -9.11 2.49 -10.24
C LYS A 98 -8.37 3.84 -10.27
N SER A 99 -7.55 4.14 -9.28
CA SER A 99 -6.77 5.39 -9.25
C SER A 99 -5.75 5.45 -10.38
N LEU A 100 -5.11 4.33 -10.72
CA LEU A 100 -4.17 4.27 -11.85
C LEU A 100 -4.88 4.49 -13.19
N LEU A 101 -6.06 3.90 -13.36
CA LEU A 101 -6.86 4.03 -14.59
C LEU A 101 -7.51 5.40 -14.75
N ALA A 102 -7.91 6.05 -13.65
CA ALA A 102 -8.49 7.40 -13.66
C ALA A 102 -7.47 8.53 -13.86
N GLY A 103 -6.16 8.21 -13.77
CA GLY A 103 -5.06 9.15 -14.01
C GLY A 103 -4.46 9.06 -15.42
N LYS A 104 -5.15 8.44 -16.36
CA LYS A 104 -4.89 8.51 -17.81
C LYS A 104 -5.85 9.52 -18.44
#